data_AF-A0A5B7HGE5-F1
#
_entry.id   AF-A0A5B7HGE5-F1
#
_cell.length_a   1.000
_cell.length_b   1.000
_cell.length_c   1.000
_cell.angle_alpha   90.00
_cell.angle_beta   90.00
_cell.angle_gamma   90.00
#
_symmetry.space_group_name_H-M   'P 1'
#
loop_
_entity.id
_entity.type
_entity.pdbx_description
1 polymer ?
#
loop_
_entity_poly.entity_id
_entity_poly.type
_entity_poly.pdbx_seq_one_letter_code
_entity_poly.pdbx_strand_id
1 'polypeptide(L)'
;MCLDPERRQIFTLGRYLDSALRIPDNLKSDFYMYDIENNKWTQVTEDTASLGGPKLIFDHQMVMDVEKRIIYVFGGRVLTPSRWEGLGLDELRTNNYTPSEAIFSGLYAYHVSTNTWTKLRDDCSGNSTGPQDIKSRIGHSMLFHSVSFFYIHIMCAKDCQPSVLVFSLYLATQISEIVVSIS
;
A
#
# COMPACT_ATOMS: atom_id res chain seq x y z
N MET A 1 -4.85 -6.23 4.89
CA MET A 1 -5.92 -6.17 5.92
C MET A 1 -5.33 -5.73 7.24
N CYS A 2 -6.11 -5.07 8.11
CA CYS A 2 -5.72 -4.78 9.49
C CYS A 2 -6.94 -4.84 10.44
N LEU A 3 -6.68 -4.94 11.75
CA LEU A 3 -7.69 -5.03 12.80
C LEU A 3 -7.62 -3.79 13.71
N ASP A 4 -8.77 -3.19 14.00
CA ASP A 4 -9.00 -2.31 15.15
C ASP A 4 -9.56 -3.18 16.29
N PRO A 5 -8.73 -3.60 17.26
CA PRO A 5 -9.15 -4.53 18.31
C PRO A 5 -10.09 -3.89 19.33
N GLU A 6 -10.00 -2.57 19.54
CA GLU A 6 -10.86 -1.85 20.49
C GLU A 6 -12.29 -1.76 19.99
N ARG A 7 -12.47 -1.52 18.68
CA ARG A 7 -13.81 -1.40 18.06
C ARG A 7 -14.24 -2.67 17.36
N ARG A 8 -13.40 -3.70 17.36
CA ARG A 8 -13.65 -5.00 16.72
C ARG A 8 -14.03 -4.82 15.25
N GLN A 9 -13.23 -4.04 14.52
CA GLN A 9 -13.42 -3.76 13.09
C GLN A 9 -12.24 -4.30 12.28
N ILE A 10 -12.52 -5.05 11.22
CA ILE A 10 -11.51 -5.51 10.26
C ILE A 10 -11.60 -4.63 9.02
N PHE A 11 -10.47 -4.16 8.52
CA PHE A 11 -10.40 -3.38 7.29
C PHE A 11 -9.65 -4.14 6.21
N THR A 12 -10.23 -4.17 5.01
CA THR A 12 -9.65 -4.83 3.83
C THR A 12 -9.65 -3.85 2.67
N LEU A 13 -8.52 -3.78 1.97
CA LEU A 13 -8.30 -2.87 0.85
C LEU A 13 -8.02 -3.69 -0.41
N GLY A 14 -8.71 -3.33 -1.48
CA GLY A 14 -8.54 -3.88 -2.81
C GLY A 14 -8.83 -5.37 -2.90
N ARG A 15 -8.43 -5.91 -4.05
CA ARG A 15 -8.56 -7.31 -4.45
C ARG A 15 -7.49 -7.67 -5.46
N TYR A 16 -7.26 -8.95 -5.66
CA TYR A 16 -6.43 -9.41 -6.77
C TYR A 16 -7.28 -9.65 -8.01
N LEU A 17 -6.71 -9.36 -9.19
CA LEU A 17 -7.30 -9.70 -10.48
C LEU A 17 -6.28 -10.42 -11.34
N ASP A 18 -6.73 -11.53 -11.92
CA ASP A 18 -6.04 -12.19 -13.01
C ASP A 18 -5.89 -11.26 -14.20
N SER A 19 -4.84 -11.49 -15.00
CA SER A 19 -4.50 -10.61 -16.12
C SER A 19 -5.70 -10.36 -17.04
N ALA A 20 -6.46 -11.40 -17.40
CA ALA A 20 -7.62 -11.30 -18.30
C ALA A 20 -8.78 -10.44 -17.75
N LEU A 21 -8.82 -10.15 -16.44
CA LEU A 21 -9.88 -9.34 -15.83
C LEU A 21 -9.47 -7.88 -15.60
N ARG A 22 -8.24 -7.51 -15.97
CA ARG A 22 -7.67 -6.17 -15.77
C ARG A 22 -8.07 -5.21 -16.89
N ILE A 23 -9.38 -4.99 -17.01
CA ILE A 23 -9.94 -3.89 -17.78
C ILE A 23 -10.07 -2.64 -16.90
N PRO A 24 -10.04 -1.41 -17.46
CA PRO A 24 -10.08 -0.17 -16.68
C PRO A 24 -11.17 -0.12 -15.61
N ASP A 25 -12.39 -0.54 -15.93
CA ASP A 25 -13.53 -0.51 -14.99
C ASP A 25 -13.35 -1.45 -13.80
N ASN A 26 -12.58 -2.53 -13.95
CA ASN A 26 -12.29 -3.48 -12.88
C ASN A 26 -11.09 -3.06 -12.02
N LEU A 27 -10.33 -2.04 -12.41
CA LEU A 27 -9.12 -1.61 -11.70
C LEU A 27 -9.38 -0.61 -10.57
N LYS A 28 -10.65 -0.41 -10.20
CA LYS A 28 -11.02 0.33 -9.00
C LYS A 28 -10.55 -0.41 -7.74
N SER A 29 -10.03 0.35 -6.79
CA SER A 29 -9.60 -0.17 -5.49
C SER A 29 -10.69 0.05 -4.46
N ASP A 30 -11.45 -1.00 -4.20
CA ASP A 30 -12.50 -1.00 -3.20
C ASP A 30 -11.93 -1.07 -1.78
N PHE A 31 -12.65 -0.50 -0.83
CA PHE A 31 -12.26 -0.50 0.58
C PHE A 31 -13.45 -0.84 1.46
N TYR A 32 -13.26 -1.83 2.33
CA TYR A 32 -14.32 -2.41 3.15
C TYR A 32 -13.94 -2.44 4.62
N MET A 33 -14.96 -2.31 5.46
CA MET A 33 -14.92 -2.53 6.89
C MET A 33 -15.91 -3.63 7.25
N TYR A 34 -15.44 -4.59 8.03
CA TYR A 34 -16.26 -5.62 8.64
C TYR A 34 -16.39 -5.35 10.12
N ASP A 35 -17.63 -5.18 10.57
CA ASP A 35 -18.00 -5.06 11.97
C ASP A 35 -18.18 -6.47 12.55
N ILE A 36 -17.28 -6.86 13.45
CA ILE A 36 -17.28 -8.20 14.05
C ILE A 36 -18.43 -8.36 15.04
N GLU A 37 -18.86 -7.30 15.72
CA GLU A 37 -19.97 -7.37 16.69
C GLU A 37 -21.30 -7.58 15.99
N ASN A 38 -21.52 -6.85 14.89
CA ASN A 38 -22.77 -6.88 14.15
C ASN A 38 -22.77 -7.89 12.99
N ASN A 39 -21.65 -8.60 12.75
CA ASN A 39 -21.46 -9.54 11.64
C ASN A 39 -21.82 -8.91 10.29
N LYS A 40 -21.32 -7.69 10.04
CA LYS A 40 -21.76 -6.86 8.92
C LYS A 40 -20.59 -6.28 8.13
N TRP A 41 -20.64 -6.49 6.82
CA TRP A 41 -19.77 -5.81 5.87
C TRP A 41 -20.35 -4.44 5.49
N THR A 42 -19.48 -3.44 5.42
CA THR A 42 -19.78 -2.09 4.93
C THR A 42 -18.73 -1.70 3.90
N GLN A 43 -19.16 -1.35 2.69
CA GLN A 43 -18.27 -0.73 1.71
C GLN A 43 -18.02 0.71 2.13
N VAL A 44 -16.76 1.03 2.41
CA VAL A 44 -16.33 2.37 2.81
C VAL A 44 -16.16 3.25 1.58
N THR A 45 -15.57 2.69 0.52
CA THR A 45 -15.33 3.40 -0.75
C THR A 45 -15.29 2.41 -1.90
N GLU A 46 -15.87 2.76 -3.05
CA GLU A 46 -15.82 1.95 -4.29
C GLU A 46 -14.47 2.09 -5.02
N ASP A 47 -13.90 3.29 -5.02
CA ASP A 47 -12.59 3.57 -5.61
C ASP A 47 -11.75 4.51 -4.72
N THR A 48 -10.81 3.95 -3.97
CA THR A 48 -9.92 4.72 -3.11
C THR A 48 -9.05 5.70 -3.89
N ALA A 49 -8.69 5.39 -5.14
CA ALA A 49 -7.85 6.28 -5.95
C ALA A 49 -8.55 7.60 -6.27
N SER A 50 -9.87 7.55 -6.51
CA SER A 50 -10.69 8.75 -6.73
C SER A 50 -10.74 9.69 -5.52
N LEU A 51 -10.48 9.18 -4.31
CA LEU A 51 -10.47 9.93 -3.05
C LEU A 51 -9.04 10.22 -2.53
N GLY A 52 -8.02 10.12 -3.39
CA GLY A 52 -6.62 10.39 -3.02
C GLY A 52 -5.91 9.24 -2.30
N GLY A 53 -6.57 8.09 -2.17
CA GLY A 53 -6.00 6.85 -1.66
C GLY A 53 -5.22 6.06 -2.72
N PRO A 54 -4.80 4.83 -2.39
CA PRO A 54 -4.05 3.98 -3.31
C PRO A 54 -4.90 3.50 -4.50
N LYS A 55 -4.23 3.21 -5.62
CA LYS A 55 -4.80 2.44 -6.74
C LYS A 55 -4.98 0.97 -6.35
N LEU A 56 -5.56 0.16 -7.24
CA LEU A 56 -5.70 -1.28 -6.99
C LEU A 56 -4.31 -1.93 -6.88
N ILE A 57 -3.97 -2.38 -5.68
CA ILE A 57 -2.65 -2.90 -5.32
C ILE A 57 -2.75 -4.28 -4.68
N PHE A 58 -1.78 -5.14 -4.94
CA PHE A 58 -1.67 -6.45 -4.29
C PHE A 58 -0.36 -6.58 -3.53
N ASP A 59 -0.40 -7.45 -2.51
CA ASP A 59 0.71 -7.70 -1.59
C ASP A 59 1.23 -6.42 -0.90
N HIS A 60 0.29 -5.50 -0.65
CA HIS A 60 0.49 -4.35 0.21
C HIS A 60 0.30 -4.77 1.67
N GLN A 61 0.93 -4.03 2.58
CA GLN A 61 0.72 -4.23 4.01
C GLN A 61 -0.17 -3.13 4.57
N MET A 62 -0.93 -3.45 5.61
CA MET A 62 -1.77 -2.49 6.34
C MET A 62 -1.52 -2.62 7.84
N VAL A 63 -1.54 -1.51 8.56
CA VAL A 63 -1.48 -1.51 10.03
C VAL A 63 -2.35 -0.40 10.63
N MET A 64 -2.94 -0.68 11.79
CA MET A 64 -3.85 0.23 12.50
C MET A 64 -3.13 0.90 13.68
N ASP A 65 -3.12 2.23 13.68
CA ASP A 65 -2.93 3.05 14.87
C ASP A 65 -4.28 3.15 15.58
N VAL A 66 -4.44 2.34 16.63
CA VAL A 66 -5.71 2.21 17.36
C VAL A 66 -6.09 3.49 18.08
N GLU A 67 -5.10 4.17 18.67
CA GLU A 67 -5.32 5.39 19.46
C GLU A 67 -5.78 6.55 18.57
N LYS A 68 -5.10 6.79 17.44
CA LYS A 68 -5.45 7.89 16.52
C LYS A 68 -6.53 7.51 15.50
N ARG A 69 -6.86 6.23 15.42
CA ARG A 69 -7.71 5.62 14.38
C ARG A 69 -7.23 5.94 12.97
N ILE A 70 -5.95 5.67 12.71
CA ILE A 70 -5.32 5.87 11.41
C ILE A 70 -4.83 4.52 10.88
N ILE A 71 -5.20 4.18 9.66
CA ILE A 71 -4.69 3.01 8.95
C ILE A 71 -3.55 3.46 8.05
N TYR A 72 -2.38 2.85 8.21
CA TYR A 72 -1.25 3.05 7.30
C TYR A 72 -1.20 1.91 6.29
N VAL A 73 -0.99 2.24 5.03
CA VAL A 73 -0.88 1.31 3.91
C VAL A 73 0.43 1.55 3.18
N PHE A 74 1.25 0.52 3.03
CA PHE A 74 2.56 0.65 2.38
C PHE A 74 2.86 -0.50 1.41
N GLY A 75 3.48 -0.12 0.30
CA GLY A 75 3.99 -1.04 -0.70
C GLY A 75 2.88 -1.68 -1.54
N GLY A 76 3.14 -2.88 -2.02
CA GLY A 76 2.30 -3.55 -2.99
C GLY A 76 2.55 -3.06 -4.42
N ARG A 77 2.26 -3.94 -5.38
CA ARG A 77 2.34 -3.63 -6.82
C ARG A 77 1.01 -3.14 -7.32
N VAL A 78 1.04 -2.10 -8.15
CA VAL A 78 -0.16 -1.54 -8.81
C VAL A 78 -0.58 -2.46 -9.94
N LEU A 79 -1.85 -2.87 -9.96
CA LEU A 79 -2.45 -3.56 -11.11
C LEU A 79 -2.63 -2.56 -12.25
N THR A 80 -2.10 -2.90 -13.41
CA THR A 80 -2.27 -2.15 -14.64
C THR A 80 -3.10 -2.95 -15.64
N PRO A 81 -3.76 -2.30 -16.61
CA PRO A 81 -4.53 -3.00 -17.62
C PRO A 81 -3.70 -4.07 -18.33
N SER A 82 -4.31 -5.20 -18.66
CA SER A 82 -3.62 -6.24 -19.43
C SER A 82 -3.32 -5.73 -20.84
N ARG A 83 -2.03 -5.72 -21.19
CA ARG A 83 -1.53 -5.22 -22.48
C ARG A 83 -1.86 -6.12 -23.67
N TRP A 84 -2.56 -7.24 -23.45
CA TRP A 84 -2.79 -8.28 -24.45
C TRP A 84 -4.18 -8.21 -25.11
N GLU A 85 -5.14 -7.52 -24.50
CA GLU A 85 -6.45 -7.36 -25.13
C GLU A 85 -6.41 -6.20 -26.15
N GLY A 86 -6.28 -6.55 -27.43
CA GLY A 86 -6.37 -5.62 -28.56
C GLY A 86 -5.18 -5.60 -29.51
N LEU A 87 -4.06 -6.25 -29.20
CA LEU A 87 -2.91 -6.34 -30.12
C LEU A 87 -3.08 -7.57 -31.03
N GLY A 88 -3.15 -7.33 -32.34
CA GLY A 88 -3.11 -8.39 -33.34
C GLY A 88 -1.78 -9.15 -33.26
N LEU A 89 -1.79 -10.43 -33.64
CA LEU A 89 -0.62 -11.32 -33.63
C LEU A 89 0.59 -10.74 -34.40
N ASP A 90 0.33 -9.85 -35.36
CA ASP A 90 1.34 -9.17 -36.20
C ASP A 90 2.07 -8.02 -35.49
N GLU A 91 1.46 -7.32 -34.52
CA GLU A 91 2.11 -6.23 -33.78
C GLU A 91 3.01 -6.73 -32.65
N LEU A 92 2.88 -8.01 -32.29
CA LEU A 92 3.68 -8.66 -31.26
C LEU A 92 5.13 -8.95 -31.70
N ARG A 93 5.39 -8.94 -33.02
CA ARG A 93 6.69 -9.32 -33.60
C ARG A 93 7.60 -8.14 -33.94
N THR A 94 7.06 -6.93 -34.01
CA THR A 94 7.76 -5.73 -34.50
C THR A 94 8.22 -4.76 -33.42
N ASN A 95 7.69 -4.87 -32.20
CA ASN A 95 8.05 -3.97 -31.11
C ASN A 95 9.01 -4.65 -30.14
N ASN A 96 10.21 -4.07 -29.99
CA ASN A 96 11.13 -4.33 -28.88
C ASN A 96 10.48 -3.88 -27.55
N TYR A 97 9.45 -4.61 -27.10
CA TYR A 97 8.74 -4.31 -25.87
C TYR A 97 9.64 -4.65 -24.69
N THR A 98 10.22 -3.61 -24.08
CA THR A 98 10.71 -3.72 -22.71
C THR A 98 9.50 -4.02 -21.81
N PRO A 99 9.56 -5.04 -20.94
CA PRO A 99 8.55 -5.22 -19.91
C PRO A 99 8.43 -3.90 -19.16
N SER A 100 7.22 -3.35 -19.07
CA SER A 100 7.00 -2.19 -18.22
C SER A 100 7.52 -2.50 -16.83
N GLU A 101 8.40 -1.65 -16.34
CA GLU A 101 8.88 -1.75 -14.98
C GLU A 101 7.68 -1.84 -14.03
N ALA A 102 7.80 -2.71 -13.03
CA ALA A 102 6.74 -2.90 -12.05
C ALA A 102 6.51 -1.59 -11.30
N ILE A 103 5.28 -1.08 -11.35
CA ILE A 103 4.88 0.11 -10.61
C ILE A 103 4.46 -0.32 -9.21
N PHE A 104 5.06 0.26 -8.18
CA PHE A 104 4.66 0.02 -6.80
C PHE A 104 3.86 1.20 -6.24
N SER A 105 3.08 0.92 -5.19
CA SER A 105 2.36 1.95 -4.44
C SER A 105 3.31 2.79 -3.59
N GLY A 106 2.80 3.83 -2.95
CA GLY A 106 3.52 4.62 -1.94
C GLY A 106 3.16 4.24 -0.50
N LEU A 107 3.36 5.19 0.41
CA LEU A 107 2.82 5.18 1.77
C LEU A 107 1.58 6.07 1.84
N TYR A 108 0.48 5.53 2.34
CA TYR A 108 -0.77 6.24 2.56
C TYR A 108 -1.21 6.12 4.01
N ALA A 109 -1.90 7.15 4.49
CA ALA A 109 -2.65 7.14 5.74
C ALA A 109 -4.13 7.33 5.44
N TYR A 110 -4.98 6.55 6.11
CA TYR A 110 -6.43 6.68 6.09
C TYR A 110 -6.93 6.99 7.48
N HIS A 111 -7.57 8.15 7.64
CA HIS A 111 -8.17 8.57 8.90
C HIS A 111 -9.59 8.02 8.98
N VAL A 112 -9.82 7.06 9.88
CA VAL A 112 -11.11 6.34 9.96
C VAL A 112 -12.24 7.27 10.43
N SER A 113 -11.95 8.24 11.29
CA SER A 113 -12.94 9.18 11.82
C SER A 113 -13.47 10.16 10.78
N THR A 114 -12.63 10.59 9.84
CA THR A 114 -12.97 11.58 8.81
C THR A 114 -13.24 10.96 7.43
N ASN A 115 -12.96 9.66 7.26
CA ASN A 115 -13.03 8.96 5.97
C ASN A 115 -12.17 9.63 4.89
N THR A 116 -10.94 10.01 5.26
CA THR A 116 -10.02 10.73 4.36
C THR A 116 -8.71 9.99 4.17
N TRP A 117 -8.25 9.96 2.93
CA TRP A 117 -6.93 9.48 2.56
C TRP A 117 -5.93 10.63 2.45
N THR A 118 -4.70 10.35 2.88
CA THR A 118 -3.54 11.23 2.70
C THR A 118 -2.38 10.39 2.17
N LYS A 119 -1.82 10.77 1.03
CA LYS A 119 -0.55 10.21 0.57
C LYS A 119 0.58 10.85 1.37
N LEU A 120 1.32 10.04 2.10
CA LEU A 120 2.47 10.48 2.88
C LEU A 120 3.76 10.45 2.07
N ARG A 121 3.88 9.51 1.12
CA ARG A 121 5.09 9.30 0.35
C ARG A 121 4.80 8.58 -0.97
N ASP A 122 5.44 8.99 -2.06
CA ASP A 122 5.45 8.25 -3.33
C ASP A 122 6.46 7.08 -3.31
N ASP A 123 6.33 6.15 -4.26
CA ASP A 123 7.42 5.20 -4.52
C ASP A 123 8.57 5.93 -5.24
N CYS A 124 9.77 5.89 -4.69
CA CYS A 124 10.90 6.63 -5.25
C CYS A 124 11.36 6.02 -6.57
N SER A 125 11.01 6.66 -7.69
CA SER A 125 11.53 6.34 -9.04
C SER A 125 12.71 7.22 -9.48
N GLY A 126 13.22 8.11 -8.61
CA GLY A 126 14.34 9.01 -8.92
C GLY A 126 15.67 8.55 -8.33
N ASN A 127 16.77 9.03 -8.90
CA ASN A 127 18.17 8.79 -8.49
C ASN A 127 18.56 9.20 -7.05
N SER A 128 17.62 9.30 -6.11
CA SER A 128 17.88 9.55 -4.70
C SER A 128 18.42 8.28 -4.03
N THR A 129 19.71 8.02 -4.23
CA THR A 129 20.49 7.01 -3.48
C THR A 129 20.84 7.50 -2.07
N GLY A 130 19.94 8.27 -1.45
CA GLY A 130 20.09 8.65 -0.06
C GLY A 130 19.78 7.44 0.84
N PRO A 131 20.47 7.26 1.97
CA PRO A 131 20.15 6.23 2.97
C PRO A 131 18.76 6.39 3.61
N GLN A 132 17.97 7.37 3.16
CA GLN A 132 16.69 7.81 3.73
C GLN A 132 15.47 7.41 2.86
N ASP A 133 15.70 6.74 1.72
CA ASP A 133 14.63 6.43 0.77
C ASP A 133 14.16 4.97 0.80
N ILE A 134 13.05 4.73 1.51
CA ILE A 134 12.37 3.43 1.49
C ILE A 134 11.62 3.27 0.16
N LYS A 135 12.10 2.34 -0.66
CA LYS A 135 11.41 1.89 -1.87
C LYS A 135 10.31 0.88 -1.55
N SER A 136 9.16 1.07 -2.17
CA SER A 136 8.03 0.16 -2.07
C SER A 136 8.32 -1.20 -2.69
N ARG A 137 7.66 -2.23 -2.17
CA ARG A 137 7.91 -3.62 -2.54
C ARG A 137 6.71 -4.52 -2.21
N ILE A 138 6.90 -5.80 -2.49
CA ILE A 138 6.01 -6.91 -2.15
C ILE A 138 6.79 -7.88 -1.25
N GLY A 139 6.11 -8.77 -0.53
CA GLY A 139 6.75 -9.75 0.37
C GLY A 139 7.42 -9.14 1.60
N HIS A 140 6.89 -8.02 2.12
CA HIS A 140 7.30 -7.41 3.38
C HIS A 140 6.21 -7.52 4.44
N SER A 141 6.56 -7.28 5.71
CA SER A 141 5.59 -7.11 6.79
C SER A 141 5.59 -5.68 7.32
N MET A 142 4.54 -5.30 8.05
CA MET A 142 4.50 -4.04 8.80
C MET A 142 4.08 -4.29 10.25
N LEU A 143 4.75 -3.63 11.18
CA LEU A 143 4.36 -3.59 12.59
C LEU A 143 4.30 -2.14 13.07
N PHE A 144 3.22 -1.80 13.77
CA PHE A 144 3.05 -0.52 14.43
C PHE A 144 3.43 -0.62 15.91
N HIS A 145 4.22 0.35 16.38
CA HIS A 145 4.62 0.46 17.77
C HIS A 145 4.29 1.86 18.30
N SER A 146 3.65 1.94 19.47
CA SER A 146 3.02 3.16 20.00
C SER A 146 3.87 3.96 21.00
N VAL A 147 5.09 3.52 21.36
CA VAL A 147 5.84 4.15 22.46
C VAL A 147 6.49 5.47 22.03
N SER A 148 5.82 6.60 22.36
CA SER A 148 6.19 8.03 22.23
C SER A 148 6.59 8.54 20.84
N PHE A 149 7.10 7.66 20.00
CA PHE A 149 7.53 7.86 18.64
C PHE A 149 6.89 6.75 17.81
N PHE A 150 6.13 7.18 16.81
CA PHE A 150 5.53 6.27 15.84
C PHE A 150 6.65 5.58 15.07
N TYR A 151 6.57 4.25 14.91
CA TYR A 151 7.49 3.48 14.08
C TYR A 151 6.74 2.40 13.29
N ILE A 152 6.96 2.36 11.97
CA ILE A 152 6.51 1.27 11.09
C ILE A 152 7.71 0.40 10.72
N HIS A 153 7.81 -0.79 11.32
CA HIS A 153 8.89 -1.72 11.01
C HIS A 153 8.56 -2.50 9.73
N ILE A 154 9.44 -2.44 8.72
CA ILE A 154 9.26 -3.15 7.46
C ILE A 154 10.29 -4.27 7.33
N MET A 155 9.88 -5.52 7.59
CA MET A 155 10.77 -6.68 7.48
C MET A 155 10.77 -7.21 6.04
N CYS A 156 11.94 -7.55 5.49
CA CYS A 156 12.08 -8.06 4.14
C CYS A 156 12.37 -9.57 4.14
N ALA A 157 11.55 -10.35 3.43
CA ALA A 157 11.81 -11.76 3.19
C ALA A 157 12.41 -11.94 1.78
N LYS A 158 13.72 -11.80 1.62
CA LYS A 158 14.44 -12.31 0.44
C LYS A 158 15.64 -13.13 0.88
N ASP A 159 15.80 -14.28 0.25
CA ASP A 159 16.87 -15.26 0.49
C ASP A 159 18.27 -14.63 0.38
N CYS A 160 19.19 -15.16 1.22
CA CYS A 160 20.57 -14.76 1.50
C CYS A 160 20.76 -13.57 2.45
N GLN A 161 20.92 -13.92 3.74
CA GLN A 161 21.20 -13.09 4.93
C GLN A 161 19.95 -12.50 5.61
N PRO A 162 19.72 -12.76 6.92
CA PRO A 162 18.70 -12.06 7.70
C PRO A 162 19.15 -10.60 7.86
N SER A 163 18.87 -9.76 6.86
CA SER A 163 18.93 -8.33 7.03
C SER A 163 17.61 -7.88 7.66
N VAL A 164 17.60 -7.80 8.98
CA VAL A 164 16.55 -7.07 9.71
C VAL A 164 16.78 -5.61 9.39
N LEU A 165 16.15 -5.10 8.34
CA LEU A 165 16.11 -3.67 8.10
C LEU A 165 15.05 -3.09 9.04
N VAL A 166 15.48 -2.69 10.24
CA VAL A 166 14.65 -1.89 11.14
C VAL A 166 14.57 -0.50 10.53
N PHE A 167 13.38 -0.12 10.10
CA PHE A 167 13.12 1.25 9.65
C PHE A 167 12.17 1.92 10.62
N SER A 168 12.65 3.01 11.19
CA SER A 168 11.84 3.93 11.99
C SER A 168 11.31 5.01 11.06
N LEU A 169 10.01 5.04 10.77
CA LEU A 169 9.39 6.22 10.14
C LEU A 169 9.01 7.18 11.26
N TYR A 170 9.59 8.38 11.35
CA TYR A 170 9.16 9.40 12.33
C TYR A 170 8.05 10.25 11.71
N LEU A 171 6.91 10.43 12.38
CA LEU A 171 5.89 11.41 12.02
C LEU A 171 5.71 12.31 13.25
N ALA A 172 6.53 13.36 13.34
CA ALA A 172 6.38 14.35 14.39
C ALA A 172 5.06 15.10 14.18
N THR A 173 4.23 15.14 15.22
CA THR A 173 2.91 15.79 15.22
C THR A 173 2.94 17.31 15.09
N GLN A 174 4.01 17.92 14.59
CA GLN A 174 4.01 19.37 14.30
C GLN A 174 4.99 19.86 13.23
N ILE A 175 5.82 19.01 12.63
CA ILE A 175 6.70 19.41 11.52
C ILE A 175 6.78 18.21 10.59
N SER A 176 6.58 18.46 9.31
CA SER A 176 6.61 17.52 8.18
C SER A 176 8.01 16.92 7.95
N GLU A 177 8.55 16.22 8.94
CA GLU A 177 9.85 15.54 8.82
C GLU A 177 9.73 14.06 9.13
N ILE A 178 9.97 13.27 8.08
CA ILE A 178 10.18 11.84 8.13
C ILE A 178 11.68 11.61 8.36
N VAL A 179 12.05 11.24 9.57
CA VAL A 179 13.43 10.84 9.91
C VAL A 179 13.50 9.32 9.83
N VAL A 180 14.33 8.78 8.92
CA VAL A 180 14.62 7.35 8.83
C VAL A 180 15.91 7.07 9.59
N SER A 181 15.83 6.24 10.63
CA SER A 181 17.00 5.69 11.31
C SER A 181 17.22 4.25 10.85
N ILE A 182 18.47 3.92 10.51
CA ILE A 182 18.94 2.56 10.24
C ILE A 182 19.77 2.16 11.46
N SER A 183 19.43 1.04 12.12
CA SER A 183 20.30 0.43 13.15
C SER A 183 21.13 -0.70 12.58
#